data_AF-A0A7Y6UE98-F1
#
_entry.id   AF-A0A7Y6UE98-F1
#
_cell.length_a   1.000
_cell.length_b   1.000
_cell.length_c   1.000
_cell.angle_alpha   90.00
_cell.angle_beta   90.00
_cell.angle_gamma   90.00
#
_symmetry.space_group_name_H-M   'P 1'
#
loop_
_entity.id
_entity.type
_entity.pdbx_description
1 polymer ?
#
loop_
_entity_poly.entity_id
_entity_poly.type
_entity_poly.pdbx_seq_one_letter_code
_entity_poly.pdbx_strand_id
1 'polypeptide(L)'
;MLLFRSWCCVLVVAGALLSACGDDSGQTFDDAGVDADMSECGGKPDGTACGNPADSACDRADTCQAGMCVQNIAAANTACGDASTSECDRADTCDGAGTCQTNYVAAATACGDATESDCDHADTCDGAGACQPNHVAAATACGDGSTGECDLADTCDGAGACQPNYIAAATACGDSTATECNLADTCNGAGA
;
A
#
# COMPACT_ATOMS: atom_id res chain seq x y z
N MET A 1 12.68 68.59 -1.45
CA MET A 1 12.95 67.48 -2.39
C MET A 1 13.72 66.44 -1.58
N LEU A 2 13.14 65.26 -1.35
CA LEU A 2 13.60 64.31 -0.32
C LEU A 2 15.07 63.90 -0.52
N LEU A 3 15.88 64.14 0.51
CA LEU A 3 17.24 63.64 0.66
C LEU A 3 17.15 62.27 1.33
N PHE A 4 17.31 61.17 0.59
CA PHE A 4 17.54 59.85 1.17
C PHE A 4 18.91 59.86 1.85
N ARG A 5 18.93 59.99 3.17
CA ARG A 5 20.16 59.81 3.98
C ARG A 5 20.28 58.33 4.28
N SER A 6 21.13 57.64 3.51
CA SER A 6 21.61 56.31 3.88
C SER A 6 22.35 56.43 5.22
N TRP A 7 21.78 55.85 6.28
CA TRP A 7 22.39 55.79 7.61
C TRP A 7 22.86 54.36 7.87
N CYS A 8 24.16 54.11 7.65
CA CYS A 8 24.82 52.94 8.20
C CYS A 8 24.96 53.10 9.72
N CYS A 9 24.18 52.36 10.50
CA CYS A 9 24.42 52.20 11.94
C CYS A 9 25.31 50.97 12.15
N VAL A 10 26.59 51.20 12.46
CA VAL A 10 27.50 50.12 12.90
C VAL A 10 27.23 49.87 14.39
N LEU A 11 26.52 48.79 14.72
CA LEU A 11 26.37 48.34 16.10
C LEU A 11 27.34 47.16 16.34
N VAL A 12 28.34 47.37 17.20
CA VAL A 12 29.29 46.33 17.59
C VAL A 12 28.74 45.61 18.82
N VAL A 13 28.23 44.39 18.64
CA VAL A 13 27.94 43.47 19.75
C VAL A 13 28.99 42.35 19.71
N ALA A 14 29.78 42.25 20.78
CA ALA A 14 30.72 41.15 21.02
C ALA A 14 31.71 40.81 19.88
N GLY A 15 32.34 41.82 19.28
CA GLY A 15 33.56 41.62 18.48
C GLY A 15 33.38 41.16 17.03
N ALA A 16 32.15 41.08 16.52
CA ALA A 16 31.88 40.93 15.09
C ALA A 16 31.40 42.27 14.49
N LEU A 17 31.97 42.66 13.35
CA LEU A 17 31.48 43.75 12.51
C LEU A 17 30.30 43.23 11.68
N LEU A 18 29.07 43.48 12.15
CA LEU A 18 27.88 43.32 11.30
C LEU A 18 27.55 44.67 10.65
N SER A 19 27.53 44.68 9.32
CA SER A 19 27.07 45.81 8.52
C SER A 19 25.62 45.55 8.13
N ALA A 20 24.67 46.09 8.89
CA ALA A 20 23.26 46.06 8.52
C ALA A 20 22.90 47.32 7.71
N CYS A 21 22.54 47.14 6.44
CA CYS A 21 21.84 48.14 5.64
C CYS A 21 20.36 47.78 5.61
N GLY A 22 19.53 48.53 6.35
CA GLY A 22 18.07 48.48 6.22
C GLY A 22 17.60 49.63 5.34
N ASP A 23 16.74 49.35 4.36
CA ASP A 23 15.97 50.37 3.64
C ASP A 23 14.69 50.72 4.41
N ASP A 24 14.06 51.86 4.09
CA ASP A 24 12.83 52.40 4.71
C ASP A 24 11.60 51.45 4.66
N SER A 25 11.77 50.24 4.13
CA SER A 25 10.79 49.14 4.10
C SER A 25 10.84 48.23 5.35
N GLY A 26 11.83 48.40 6.24
CA GLY A 26 11.86 47.72 7.54
C GLY A 26 12.20 46.22 7.52
N GLN A 27 12.88 45.72 6.49
CA GLN A 27 13.31 44.33 6.46
C GLN A 27 14.63 44.14 7.23
N THR A 28 14.62 43.25 8.23
CA THR A 28 15.79 42.83 8.99
C THR A 28 16.45 41.64 8.28
N PHE A 29 17.71 41.79 7.89
CA PHE A 29 18.56 40.65 7.53
C PHE A 29 19.25 40.18 8.80
N ASP A 30 18.84 39.04 9.38
CA ASP A 30 19.66 38.19 10.27
C ASP A 30 19.05 36.77 10.41
N ASP A 31 19.93 35.76 10.31
CA ASP A 31 19.84 34.33 10.69
C ASP A 31 18.73 33.39 10.11
N ALA A 32 19.14 32.61 9.11
CA ALA A 32 18.93 31.15 8.96
C ALA A 32 17.54 30.49 9.06
N GLY A 33 16.39 31.18 8.98
CA GLY A 33 15.13 30.41 9.03
C GLY A 33 13.78 31.01 8.63
N VAL A 34 13.66 32.29 8.23
CA VAL A 34 12.32 32.88 7.99
C VAL A 34 12.19 33.68 6.68
N ASP A 35 13.23 33.81 5.86
CA ASP A 35 13.13 34.58 4.59
C ASP A 35 13.93 33.97 3.42
N ALA A 36 13.68 32.71 3.10
CA ALA A 36 14.22 32.10 1.88
C ALA A 36 13.42 32.51 0.62
N ASP A 37 12.10 32.71 0.74
CA ASP A 37 11.19 32.89 -0.40
C ASP A 37 11.28 34.25 -1.10
N MET A 38 11.40 35.36 -0.36
CA MET A 38 11.48 36.68 -0.98
C MET A 38 12.84 36.91 -1.63
N SER A 39 13.91 36.40 -1.01
CA SER A 39 15.27 36.43 -1.59
C SER A 39 15.35 35.66 -2.89
N GLU A 40 14.57 34.57 -3.03
CA GLU A 40 14.66 33.72 -4.20
C GLU A 40 13.79 34.21 -5.36
N CYS A 41 12.64 34.85 -5.11
CA CYS A 41 11.74 35.34 -6.17
C CYS A 41 11.79 36.85 -6.42
N GLY A 42 12.49 37.63 -5.59
CA GLY A 42 12.64 39.07 -5.75
C GLY A 42 13.18 39.47 -7.13
N GLY A 43 12.32 40.09 -7.95
CA GLY A 43 12.67 40.56 -9.29
C GLY A 43 12.69 39.49 -10.39
N LYS A 44 12.36 38.22 -10.08
CA LYS A 44 12.20 37.17 -11.08
C LYS A 44 10.80 37.22 -11.71
N PRO A 45 10.63 36.82 -12.99
CA PRO A 45 9.32 36.66 -13.61
C PRO A 45 8.44 35.60 -12.93
N ASP A 46 7.12 35.77 -12.99
CA ASP A 46 6.17 34.75 -12.56
C ASP A 46 6.39 33.42 -13.33
N GLY A 47 6.24 32.30 -12.63
CA GLY A 47 6.51 30.96 -13.16
C GLY A 47 7.98 30.53 -13.13
N THR A 48 8.89 31.39 -12.66
CA THR A 48 10.29 30.99 -12.46
C THR A 48 10.39 29.98 -11.31
N ALA A 49 11.12 28.88 -11.49
CA ALA A 49 11.36 27.91 -10.42
C ALA A 49 12.08 28.54 -9.21
N CYS A 50 11.67 28.12 -8.02
CA CYS A 50 12.21 28.52 -6.72
C CYS A 50 12.00 27.36 -5.73
N GLY A 51 12.48 27.47 -4.49
CA GLY A 51 12.11 26.57 -3.41
C GLY A 51 12.35 25.08 -3.71
N ASN A 52 11.34 24.26 -3.48
CA ASN A 52 11.39 22.82 -3.70
C ASN A 52 11.31 22.49 -5.20
N PRO A 53 12.31 21.80 -5.78
CA PRO A 53 12.29 21.38 -7.18
C PRO A 53 11.51 20.07 -7.40
N ALA A 54 10.79 19.55 -6.39
CA ALA A 54 10.01 18.32 -6.51
C ALA A 54 9.06 18.41 -7.71
N ASP A 55 9.10 17.43 -8.60
CA ASP A 55 8.22 17.35 -9.77
C ASP A 55 7.55 15.98 -9.78
N SER A 56 6.51 15.89 -8.96
CA SER A 56 5.64 14.72 -8.83
C SER A 56 4.20 15.09 -9.16
N ALA A 57 3.33 14.09 -9.24
CA ALA A 57 1.90 14.32 -9.46
C ALA A 57 1.24 15.15 -8.33
N CYS A 58 1.77 15.08 -7.11
CA CYS A 58 1.19 15.71 -5.92
C CYS A 58 1.95 16.93 -5.39
N ASP A 59 3.21 17.07 -5.77
CA ASP A 59 4.10 18.16 -5.42
C ASP A 59 4.86 18.53 -6.70
N ARG A 60 4.37 19.56 -7.38
CA ARG A 60 5.01 20.11 -8.59
C ARG A 60 6.01 21.19 -8.17
N ALA A 61 6.97 21.46 -9.05
CA ALA A 61 8.05 22.38 -8.71
C ALA A 61 7.48 23.75 -8.31
N ASP A 62 7.99 24.31 -7.21
CA ASP A 62 7.52 25.60 -6.70
C ASP A 62 7.87 26.71 -7.70
N THR A 63 7.00 27.72 -7.78
CA THR A 63 7.14 28.81 -8.75
C THR A 63 6.96 30.18 -8.12
N CYS A 64 7.76 31.13 -8.59
CA CYS A 64 7.59 32.52 -8.23
C CYS A 64 6.24 33.04 -8.70
N GLN A 65 5.51 33.71 -7.82
CA GLN A 65 4.31 34.46 -8.14
C GLN A 65 4.26 35.75 -7.31
N ALA A 66 4.18 36.89 -7.99
CA ALA A 66 4.15 38.21 -7.34
C ALA A 66 5.35 38.45 -6.40
N GLY A 67 6.53 37.93 -6.76
CA GLY A 67 7.77 38.11 -6.00
C GLY A 67 7.94 37.18 -4.80
N MET A 68 7.00 36.26 -4.54
CA MET A 68 7.09 35.22 -3.51
C MET A 68 7.24 33.85 -4.19
N CYS A 69 7.97 32.92 -3.59
CA CYS A 69 7.87 31.53 -4.01
C CYS A 69 6.55 30.95 -3.53
N VAL A 70 5.85 30.23 -4.41
CA VAL A 70 4.58 29.59 -4.09
C VAL A 70 4.73 28.10 -4.28
N GLN A 71 4.32 27.35 -3.25
CA GLN A 71 4.30 25.90 -3.30
C GLN A 71 3.19 25.39 -4.21
N ASN A 72 3.52 24.44 -5.07
CA ASN A 72 2.58 23.87 -6.04
C ASN A 72 2.11 22.47 -5.62
N ILE A 73 1.58 22.38 -4.40
CA ILE A 73 1.00 21.16 -3.83
C ILE A 73 -0.40 20.92 -4.39
N ALA A 74 -0.63 19.73 -4.94
CA ALA A 74 -1.94 19.32 -5.40
C ALA A 74 -2.92 19.19 -4.23
N ALA A 75 -4.19 19.55 -4.45
CA ALA A 75 -5.23 19.41 -3.43
C ALA A 75 -5.41 17.94 -3.01
N ALA A 76 -5.83 17.72 -1.76
CA ALA A 76 -6.17 16.39 -1.28
C ALA A 76 -7.22 15.72 -2.18
N ASN A 77 -7.09 14.40 -2.39
CA ASN A 77 -7.91 13.59 -3.30
C ASN A 77 -7.69 13.87 -4.81
N THR A 78 -6.67 14.64 -5.19
CA THR A 78 -6.25 14.72 -6.59
C THR A 78 -5.67 13.37 -7.02
N ALA A 79 -6.10 12.85 -8.18
CA ALA A 79 -5.59 11.58 -8.69
C ALA A 79 -4.08 11.63 -8.94
N CYS A 80 -3.39 10.57 -8.55
CA CYS A 80 -1.96 10.36 -8.78
C CYS A 80 -1.71 8.85 -8.95
N GLY A 81 -0.45 8.43 -9.11
CA GLY A 81 -0.07 7.01 -8.99
C GLY A 81 -0.86 6.05 -9.86
N ASP A 82 -1.25 4.90 -9.29
CA ASP A 82 -2.14 3.94 -9.94
C ASP A 82 -3.60 4.42 -9.90
N ALA A 83 -4.25 4.41 -11.06
CA ALA A 83 -5.66 4.76 -11.19
C ALA A 83 -6.59 3.54 -11.14
N SER A 84 -6.03 2.33 -11.00
CA SER A 84 -6.79 1.09 -10.96
C SER A 84 -7.66 0.99 -9.71
N THR A 85 -8.75 0.23 -9.83
CA THR A 85 -9.66 -0.03 -8.71
C THR A 85 -10.01 -1.51 -8.70
N SER A 86 -9.84 -2.15 -7.56
CA SER A 86 -10.32 -3.49 -7.26
C SER A 86 -11.18 -3.44 -5.99
N GLU A 87 -11.64 -4.60 -5.51
CA GLU A 87 -12.32 -4.67 -4.22
C GLU A 87 -11.40 -4.35 -3.04
N CYS A 88 -10.09 -4.56 -3.22
CA CYS A 88 -9.07 -4.37 -2.18
C CYS A 88 -8.11 -3.20 -2.41
N ASP A 89 -8.21 -2.54 -3.55
CA ASP A 89 -7.37 -1.40 -3.93
C ASP A 89 -8.21 -0.29 -4.57
N ARG A 90 -7.93 0.95 -4.21
CA ARG A 90 -8.60 2.12 -4.78
C ARG A 90 -7.54 2.99 -5.43
N ALA A 91 -7.97 3.75 -6.44
CA ALA A 91 -7.10 4.70 -7.13
C ALA A 91 -6.33 5.59 -6.14
N ASP A 92 -5.04 5.75 -6.39
CA ASP A 92 -4.12 6.53 -5.58
C ASP A 92 -4.49 8.02 -5.63
N THR A 93 -4.30 8.70 -4.50
CA THR A 93 -4.62 10.12 -4.39
C THR A 93 -3.61 10.90 -3.57
N CYS A 94 -3.48 12.19 -3.90
CA CYS A 94 -2.66 13.11 -3.14
C CYS A 94 -3.25 13.37 -1.75
N ASP A 95 -2.39 13.45 -0.73
CA ASP A 95 -2.78 13.77 0.65
C ASP A 95 -3.00 15.28 0.91
N GLY A 96 -2.70 16.14 -0.07
CA GLY A 96 -2.75 17.59 0.09
C GLY A 96 -1.50 18.19 0.75
N ALA A 97 -0.50 17.37 1.05
CA ALA A 97 0.81 17.75 1.60
C ALA A 97 1.97 17.39 0.67
N GLY A 98 1.68 16.92 -0.55
CA GLY A 98 2.66 16.63 -1.59
C GLY A 98 2.94 15.16 -1.82
N THR A 99 2.32 14.25 -1.06
CA THR A 99 2.57 12.81 -1.20
C THR A 99 1.42 12.14 -1.95
N CYS A 100 1.77 11.30 -2.93
CA CYS A 100 0.83 10.37 -3.54
C CYS A 100 0.66 9.14 -2.64
N GLN A 101 -0.54 8.91 -2.15
CA GLN A 101 -0.86 7.82 -1.23
C GLN A 101 -1.53 6.67 -1.97
N THR A 102 -1.10 5.44 -1.69
CA THR A 102 -1.80 4.23 -2.08
C THR A 102 -3.04 4.04 -1.22
N ASN A 103 -4.18 3.72 -1.84
CA ASN A 103 -5.46 3.63 -1.14
C ASN A 103 -5.95 2.18 -0.97
N TYR A 104 -5.11 1.34 -0.37
CA TYR A 104 -5.47 -0.05 -0.04
C TYR A 104 -6.64 -0.12 0.94
N VAL A 105 -7.56 -1.04 0.67
CA VAL A 105 -8.63 -1.39 1.59
C VAL A 105 -8.04 -2.14 2.78
N ALA A 106 -8.59 -1.90 3.97
CA ALA A 106 -8.10 -2.48 5.21
C ALA A 106 -8.06 -4.02 5.15
N ALA A 107 -7.05 -4.60 5.78
CA ALA A 107 -6.92 -6.05 5.92
C ALA A 107 -8.17 -6.66 6.57
N ALA A 108 -8.51 -7.90 6.20
CA ALA A 108 -9.70 -8.62 6.63
C ALA A 108 -11.05 -8.02 6.16
N THR A 109 -11.04 -7.03 5.26
CA THR A 109 -12.27 -6.61 4.57
C THR A 109 -12.69 -7.67 3.56
N ALA A 110 -13.97 -8.04 3.53
CA ALA A 110 -14.49 -9.03 2.59
C ALA A 110 -14.30 -8.59 1.12
N CYS A 111 -13.92 -9.55 0.28
CA CYS A 111 -13.77 -9.43 -1.16
C CYS A 111 -14.05 -10.81 -1.79
N GLY A 112 -13.98 -10.93 -3.12
CA GLY A 112 -13.92 -12.20 -3.82
C GLY A 112 -15.07 -13.16 -3.52
N ASP A 113 -14.71 -14.43 -3.32
CA ASP A 113 -15.65 -15.48 -2.95
C ASP A 113 -16.05 -15.34 -1.47
N ALA A 114 -17.34 -15.49 -1.18
CA ALA A 114 -17.88 -15.44 0.17
C ALA A 114 -18.26 -16.83 0.71
N THR A 115 -17.81 -17.90 0.03
CA THR A 115 -18.11 -19.28 0.37
C THR A 115 -17.52 -19.64 1.73
N GLU A 116 -18.32 -20.37 2.52
CA GLU A 116 -17.92 -20.92 3.81
C GLU A 116 -18.15 -22.43 3.78
N SER A 117 -17.06 -23.18 3.95
CA SER A 117 -17.02 -24.63 4.01
C SER A 117 -15.91 -25.08 4.96
N ASP A 118 -15.80 -26.39 5.21
CA ASP A 118 -14.72 -26.95 6.03
C ASP A 118 -13.32 -26.65 5.48
N CYS A 119 -13.21 -26.38 4.16
CA CYS A 119 -11.94 -26.20 3.47
C CYS A 119 -11.73 -24.81 2.85
N ASP A 120 -12.73 -23.94 2.93
CA ASP A 120 -12.71 -22.63 2.30
C ASP A 120 -13.51 -21.64 3.14
N HIS A 121 -12.93 -20.48 3.44
CA HIS A 121 -13.60 -19.40 4.11
C HIS A 121 -13.68 -18.18 3.18
N ALA A 122 -14.56 -17.23 3.49
CA ALA A 122 -14.73 -16.03 2.69
C ALA A 122 -13.42 -15.27 2.47
N ASP A 123 -13.15 -14.87 1.24
CA ASP A 123 -11.94 -14.15 0.84
C ASP A 123 -11.85 -12.79 1.50
N THR A 124 -10.62 -12.34 1.76
CA THR A 124 -10.39 -11.05 2.42
C THR A 124 -9.21 -10.30 1.83
N CYS A 125 -9.28 -8.98 1.88
CA CYS A 125 -8.17 -8.11 1.52
C CYS A 125 -6.99 -8.31 2.48
N ASP A 126 -5.76 -8.28 1.96
CA ASP A 126 -4.52 -8.37 2.74
C ASP A 126 -4.02 -7.04 3.32
N GLY A 127 -4.69 -5.92 2.99
CA GLY A 127 -4.24 -4.58 3.37
C GLY A 127 -3.14 -4.01 2.46
N ALA A 128 -2.80 -4.71 1.38
CA ALA A 128 -1.78 -4.34 0.39
C ALA A 128 -2.31 -4.38 -1.06
N GLY A 129 -3.64 -4.41 -1.23
CA GLY A 129 -4.30 -4.28 -2.54
C GLY A 129 -4.79 -5.60 -3.15
N ALA A 130 -4.47 -6.76 -2.55
CA ALA A 130 -4.89 -8.05 -3.08
C ALA A 130 -6.04 -8.67 -2.28
N CYS A 131 -6.99 -9.25 -2.99
CA CYS A 131 -8.00 -10.14 -2.43
C CYS A 131 -7.41 -11.55 -2.31
N GLN A 132 -7.30 -12.07 -1.09
CA GLN A 132 -6.68 -13.35 -0.80
C GLN A 132 -7.75 -14.42 -0.57
N PRO A 133 -7.66 -15.56 -1.29
CA PRO A 133 -8.46 -16.73 -0.96
C PRO A 133 -8.10 -17.28 0.40
N ASN A 134 -9.10 -17.61 1.20
CA ASN A 134 -8.92 -18.13 2.56
C ASN A 134 -9.09 -19.65 2.62
N HIS A 135 -8.40 -20.35 1.72
CA HIS A 135 -8.37 -21.81 1.68
C HIS A 135 -7.69 -22.39 2.93
N VAL A 136 -8.31 -23.41 3.51
CA VAL A 136 -7.75 -24.17 4.61
C VAL A 136 -6.57 -25.01 4.11
N ALA A 137 -5.53 -25.14 4.93
CA ALA A 137 -4.32 -25.86 4.58
C ALA A 137 -4.59 -27.31 4.14
N ALA A 138 -3.82 -27.78 3.15
CA ALA A 138 -3.90 -29.16 2.68
C ALA A 138 -3.72 -30.18 3.81
N ALA A 139 -4.37 -31.33 3.69
CA ALA A 139 -4.41 -32.41 4.69
C ALA A 139 -5.13 -32.06 6.01
N THR A 140 -5.80 -30.91 6.10
CA THR A 140 -6.71 -30.63 7.22
C THR A 140 -7.98 -31.47 7.07
N ALA A 141 -8.46 -32.07 8.17
CA ALA A 141 -9.68 -32.88 8.16
C ALA A 141 -10.91 -32.04 7.77
N CYS A 142 -11.77 -32.62 6.95
CA CYS A 142 -13.04 -32.04 6.50
C CYS A 142 -14.05 -33.17 6.25
N GLY A 143 -15.32 -32.86 5.95
CA GLY A 143 -16.23 -33.86 5.39
C GLY A 143 -16.41 -35.12 6.24
N ASP A 144 -16.31 -36.30 5.61
CA ASP A 144 -16.37 -37.57 6.34
C ASP A 144 -15.04 -37.89 7.02
N GLY A 145 -15.03 -37.90 8.36
CA GLY A 145 -13.88 -38.29 9.16
C GLY A 145 -13.76 -39.80 9.40
N SER A 146 -14.64 -40.62 8.82
CA SER A 146 -14.64 -42.06 9.02
C SER A 146 -13.46 -42.74 8.31
N THR A 147 -12.99 -43.86 8.88
CA THR A 147 -11.93 -44.66 8.28
C THR A 147 -12.40 -46.10 8.17
N GLY A 148 -12.34 -46.65 6.98
CA GLY A 148 -12.56 -48.06 6.65
C GLY A 148 -11.32 -48.71 6.04
N GLU A 149 -11.46 -49.95 5.58
CA GLU A 149 -10.35 -50.67 4.94
C GLU A 149 -9.97 -50.10 3.57
N CYS A 150 -10.92 -49.44 2.88
CA CYS A 150 -10.74 -48.84 1.56
C CYS A 150 -10.99 -47.33 1.49
N ASP A 151 -11.30 -46.71 2.63
CA ASP A 151 -11.66 -45.30 2.73
C ASP A 151 -10.97 -44.68 3.94
N LEU A 152 -10.34 -43.53 3.77
CA LEU A 152 -9.70 -42.77 4.83
C LEU A 152 -10.44 -41.45 5.02
N ALA A 153 -10.29 -40.86 6.21
CA ALA A 153 -10.90 -39.56 6.52
C ALA A 153 -10.59 -38.52 5.44
N ASP A 154 -11.61 -37.81 4.98
CA ASP A 154 -11.51 -36.76 3.97
C ASP A 154 -10.61 -35.62 4.46
N THR A 155 -9.93 -34.98 3.51
CA THR A 155 -9.06 -33.84 3.81
C THR A 155 -9.13 -32.75 2.76
N CYS A 156 -8.88 -31.52 3.18
CA CYS A 156 -8.74 -30.38 2.29
C CYS A 156 -7.54 -30.55 1.35
N ASP A 157 -7.70 -30.12 0.10
CA ASP A 157 -6.62 -30.13 -0.91
C ASP A 157 -5.70 -28.89 -0.86
N GLY A 158 -6.02 -27.91 -0.01
CA GLY A 158 -5.30 -26.64 0.07
C GLY A 158 -5.76 -25.59 -0.95
N ALA A 159 -6.79 -25.89 -1.73
CA ALA A 159 -7.37 -25.03 -2.78
C ALA A 159 -8.89 -24.85 -2.59
N GLY A 160 -9.41 -25.10 -1.39
CA GLY A 160 -10.81 -24.87 -1.04
C GLY A 160 -11.72 -26.10 -1.13
N ALA A 161 -11.23 -27.25 -1.62
CA ALA A 161 -12.07 -28.43 -1.76
C ALA A 161 -11.77 -29.48 -0.70
N CYS A 162 -12.84 -30.03 -0.11
CA CYS A 162 -12.78 -31.25 0.69
C CYS A 162 -12.75 -32.46 -0.23
N GLN A 163 -11.68 -33.26 -0.16
CA GLN A 163 -11.47 -34.41 -1.03
C GLN A 163 -11.61 -35.72 -0.26
N PRO A 164 -12.33 -36.71 -0.81
CA PRO A 164 -12.31 -38.05 -0.29
C PRO A 164 -10.94 -38.72 -0.45
N ASN A 165 -10.55 -39.50 0.55
CA ASN A 165 -9.24 -40.17 0.59
C ASN A 165 -9.35 -41.68 0.39
N TYR A 166 -9.68 -42.09 -0.83
CA TYR A 166 -9.82 -43.51 -1.16
C TYR A 166 -8.49 -44.23 -1.31
N ILE A 167 -8.42 -45.44 -0.76
CA ILE A 167 -7.30 -46.35 -0.99
C ILE A 167 -7.27 -46.78 -2.45
N ALA A 168 -6.07 -46.87 -3.03
CA ALA A 168 -5.88 -47.18 -4.45
C ALA A 168 -6.56 -48.50 -4.87
N ALA A 169 -7.09 -48.52 -6.09
CA ALA A 169 -7.71 -49.71 -6.66
C ALA A 169 -6.76 -50.92 -6.67
N ALA A 170 -7.33 -52.12 -6.50
CA ALA A 170 -6.61 -53.39 -6.37
C ALA A 170 -5.74 -53.54 -5.10
N THR A 171 -5.80 -52.60 -4.15
CA THR A 171 -5.20 -52.79 -2.82
C THR A 171 -6.02 -53.82 -2.06
N ALA A 172 -5.37 -54.84 -1.49
CA ALA A 172 -6.06 -55.87 -0.72
C ALA A 172 -6.74 -55.26 0.52
N CYS A 173 -7.99 -55.63 0.73
CA CYS A 173 -8.82 -55.31 1.90
C CYS A 173 -9.54 -56.58 2.34
N GLY A 174 -10.37 -56.51 3.40
CA GLY A 174 -11.25 -57.60 3.82
C GLY A 174 -10.60 -58.99 3.83
N ASP A 175 -11.25 -59.93 3.14
CA ASP A 175 -10.69 -61.27 2.92
C ASP A 175 -9.70 -61.28 1.76
N SER A 176 -8.42 -61.13 2.09
CA SER A 176 -7.32 -61.22 1.13
C SER A 176 -7.06 -62.63 0.56
N THR A 177 -7.84 -63.66 0.94
CA THR A 177 -7.61 -65.04 0.48
C THR A 177 -8.42 -65.40 -0.77
N ALA A 178 -7.70 -65.65 -1.86
CA ALA A 178 -8.30 -66.26 -3.05
C ALA A 178 -8.46 -67.77 -2.86
N THR A 179 -9.66 -68.29 -3.13
CA THR A 179 -9.97 -69.73 -3.16
C THR A 179 -10.47 -70.13 -4.55
N GLU A 180 -10.75 -71.42 -4.77
CA GLU A 180 -11.35 -71.89 -6.04
C GLU A 180 -12.74 -71.29 -6.31
N CYS A 181 -13.42 -70.73 -5.29
CA CYS A 181 -14.78 -70.20 -5.41
C CYS A 181 -14.93 -68.72 -5.00
N ASN A 182 -13.89 -68.09 -4.46
CA ASN A 182 -13.91 -66.68 -4.05
C ASN A 182 -12.62 -65.98 -4.46
N LEU A 183 -12.73 -64.75 -4.96
CA LEU A 183 -11.57 -63.90 -5.19
C LEU A 183 -11.20 -63.16 -3.89
N ALA A 184 -9.95 -62.73 -3.80
CA ALA A 184 -9.54 -61.85 -2.70
C ALA A 184 -10.25 -60.49 -2.83
N ASP A 185 -10.66 -59.93 -1.69
CA ASP A 185 -11.24 -58.60 -1.63
C ASP A 185 -10.18 -57.55 -1.93
N THR A 186 -10.55 -56.58 -2.75
CA THR A 186 -9.68 -55.45 -3.09
C THR A 186 -10.48 -54.17 -3.23
N CYS A 187 -9.88 -53.06 -2.82
CA CYS A 187 -10.46 -51.74 -3.01
C CYS A 187 -10.66 -51.43 -4.50
N ASN A 188 -11.72 -50.70 -4.83
CA ASN A 188 -12.05 -50.28 -6.19
C ASN A 188 -11.55 -48.88 -6.54
N GLY A 189 -10.91 -48.17 -5.59
CA GLY A 189 -10.45 -46.78 -5.74
C GLY A 189 -11.53 -45.72 -5.49
N ALA A 190 -12.68 -46.13 -4.94
CA ALA A 190 -13.86 -45.29 -4.66
C ALA A 190 -14.51 -45.64 -3.31
N GLY A 191 -13.69 -46.05 -2.32
CA GLY A 191 -14.13 -46.29 -0.94
C GLY A 191 -14.78 -47.67 -0.66
N ALA A 192 -14.80 -48.58 -1.64
CA ALA A 192 -15.33 -49.94 -1.49
C ALA A 192 -14.34 -51.02 -1.92
#